data_AF-A0A2W4LJU7-F1
#
_entry.id   AF-A0A2W4LJU7-F1
#
_cell.length_a   1.000
_cell.length_b   1.000
_cell.length_c   1.000
_cell.angle_alpha   90.00
_cell.angle_beta   90.00
_cell.angle_gamma   90.00
#
_symmetry.space_group_name_H-M   'P 1'
#
loop_
_entity.id
_entity.type
_entity.pdbx_description
1 polymer ?
#
loop_
_entity_poly.entity_id
_entity_poly.type
_entity_poly.pdbx_seq_one_letter_code
_entity_poly.pdbx_strand_id
1 'polypeptide(L)'
;MAFVREQGRPRPSPLGAEVGGGGFRITPEGRSFAAQVYVTLMDAEEPAARYDLPQPVQVLVTGEVDRVSPHLFELERTNAWSTIGLEASTVSERVPVKIRPAIDPVGLVLRLDVIRPHLDVTLSSSSIQGFGLESADVVVRAEGLPNPAGQVVVLSADRGRLSKTELVLDEHGVAMTELRSSGTGMVRVVAYGPAASSGKEQIWFQWPLRFLLAATIGGVIGALAGELRRGGLRGKPSNRVALDVLGGVLLGFVVTVAYAAGVSLLALEIPRTGGEALVFTIAALGALGIALKVKLPNLTGGGDLSAGERHGPSPS
;
A
#
# COMPACT_ATOMS: atom_id res chain seq x y z
N MET A 1 -8.70 -10.15 48.85
CA MET A 1 -7.82 -10.12 50.05
C MET A 1 -8.56 -9.38 51.16
N ALA A 2 -8.26 -9.60 52.44
CA ALA A 2 -8.87 -8.85 53.53
C ALA A 2 -7.83 -8.46 54.59
N PHE A 3 -7.85 -7.21 55.05
CA PHE A 3 -6.95 -6.66 56.06
C PHE A 3 -7.71 -6.28 57.31
N VAL A 4 -7.15 -6.53 58.50
CA VAL A 4 -7.88 -6.29 59.75
C VAL A 4 -7.62 -4.86 60.24
N ARG A 5 -8.68 -4.10 60.55
CA ARG A 5 -8.56 -2.78 61.22
C ARG A 5 -7.95 -2.95 62.62
N GLU A 6 -7.47 -1.88 63.25
CA GLU A 6 -7.13 -1.89 64.69
C GLU A 6 -8.29 -2.41 65.58
N GLN A 7 -9.53 -2.30 65.11
CA GLN A 7 -10.75 -2.76 65.79
C GLN A 7 -11.14 -4.23 65.48
N GLY A 8 -10.31 -4.99 64.78
CA GLY A 8 -10.54 -6.42 64.53
C GLY A 8 -11.50 -6.75 63.37
N ARG A 9 -12.03 -5.76 62.64
CA ARG A 9 -12.90 -6.00 61.48
C ARG A 9 -12.09 -6.18 60.19
N PRO A 10 -12.34 -7.23 59.40
CA PRO A 10 -11.73 -7.41 58.09
C PRO A 10 -12.26 -6.37 57.09
N ARG A 11 -11.34 -5.77 56.32
CA ARG A 11 -11.59 -4.88 55.18
C ARG A 11 -11.22 -5.62 53.91
N PRO A 12 -12.20 -5.99 53.06
CA PRO A 12 -11.88 -6.59 51.78
C PRO A 12 -11.19 -5.54 50.90
N SER A 13 -10.05 -5.90 50.33
CA SER A 13 -9.31 -5.04 49.42
C SER A 13 -9.05 -5.75 48.09
N PRO A 14 -9.91 -5.57 47.08
CA PRO A 14 -9.69 -6.13 45.75
C PRO A 14 -8.56 -5.40 45.01
N LEU A 15 -7.98 -6.08 44.01
CA LEU A 15 -7.13 -5.44 43.03
C LEU A 15 -7.98 -4.60 42.08
N GLY A 16 -7.58 -3.35 41.87
CA GLY A 16 -8.05 -2.50 40.79
C GLY A 16 -6.99 -2.42 39.71
N ALA A 17 -7.41 -2.36 38.44
CA ALA A 17 -6.49 -2.08 37.37
C ALA A 17 -7.15 -1.26 36.25
N GLU A 18 -6.35 -0.43 35.59
CA GLU A 18 -6.75 0.43 34.50
C GLU A 18 -5.77 0.28 33.33
N VAL A 19 -6.27 0.36 32.10
CA VAL A 19 -5.44 0.27 30.89
C VAL A 19 -5.15 1.66 30.35
N GLY A 20 -3.87 2.04 30.34
CA GLY A 20 -3.42 3.29 29.75
C GLY A 20 -3.59 3.30 28.24
N GLY A 21 -4.18 4.38 27.71
CA GLY A 21 -4.27 4.61 26.26
C GLY A 21 -5.13 3.60 25.49
N GLY A 22 -5.91 2.77 26.19
CA GLY A 22 -6.87 1.80 25.61
C GLY A 22 -6.31 0.44 25.22
N GLY A 23 -4.99 0.21 25.28
CA GLY A 23 -4.40 -1.08 24.95
C GLY A 23 -3.01 -1.00 24.32
N PHE A 24 -2.67 -2.00 23.53
CA PHE A 24 -1.42 -2.05 22.78
C PHE A 24 -1.44 -1.10 21.60
N ARG A 25 -0.37 -0.34 21.44
CA ARG A 25 -0.11 0.53 20.29
C ARG A 25 1.28 0.27 19.76
N ILE A 26 1.46 0.46 18.46
CA ILE A 26 2.78 0.38 17.87
C ILE A 26 3.71 1.42 18.52
N THR A 27 4.96 1.03 18.79
CA THR A 27 5.98 1.92 19.33
C THR A 27 6.43 2.94 18.30
N PRO A 28 7.02 4.08 18.70
CA PRO A 28 7.52 5.09 17.78
C PRO A 28 8.57 4.57 16.78
N GLU A 29 9.26 3.47 17.11
CA GLU A 29 10.22 2.81 16.24
C GLU A 29 9.57 1.87 15.21
N GLY A 30 8.26 1.61 15.32
CA GLY A 30 7.50 0.80 14.36
C GLY A 30 7.74 -0.71 14.44
N ARG A 31 8.45 -1.20 15.47
CA ARG A 31 8.94 -2.60 15.53
C ARG A 31 8.22 -3.47 16.55
N SER A 32 7.57 -2.85 17.52
CA SER A 32 6.91 -3.56 18.61
C SER A 32 5.61 -2.85 18.97
N PHE A 33 4.81 -3.51 19.78
CA PHE A 33 3.63 -2.97 20.41
C PHE A 33 3.91 -2.79 21.90
N ALA A 34 3.52 -1.64 22.43
CA ALA A 34 3.60 -1.33 23.85
C ALA A 34 2.23 -1.00 24.42
N ALA A 35 1.99 -1.40 25.67
CA ALA A 35 0.83 -1.01 26.46
C ALA A 35 1.27 -0.64 27.88
N GLN A 36 0.42 0.11 28.58
CA GLN A 36 0.61 0.41 29.99
C GLN A 36 -0.62 -0.03 30.78
N VAL A 37 -0.38 -0.65 31.92
CA VAL A 37 -1.42 -1.02 32.88
C VAL A 37 -1.09 -0.37 34.22
N TYR A 38 -2.10 0.23 34.84
CA TYR A 38 -2.00 0.77 36.18
C TYR A 38 -2.67 -0.21 37.13
N VAL A 39 -1.98 -0.57 38.21
CA VAL A 39 -2.49 -1.52 39.21
C VAL A 39 -2.51 -0.88 40.58
N THR A 40 -3.56 -1.15 41.34
CA THR A 40 -3.74 -0.63 42.69
C THR A 40 -4.50 -1.62 43.57
N LEU A 41 -4.48 -1.38 44.88
CA LEU A 41 -5.35 -2.04 45.85
C LEU A 41 -6.44 -1.06 46.29
N MET A 42 -7.71 -1.45 46.19
CA MET A 42 -8.84 -0.61 46.60
C MET A 42 -9.48 -1.16 47.86
N ASP A 43 -10.12 -0.32 48.67
CA ASP A 43 -10.98 -0.79 49.76
C ASP A 43 -12.40 -1.03 49.23
N ALA A 44 -13.00 -2.18 49.55
CA ALA A 44 -14.32 -2.55 49.04
C ALA A 44 -15.47 -1.75 49.67
N GLU A 45 -15.31 -1.28 50.91
CA GLU A 45 -16.32 -0.49 51.62
C GLU A 45 -16.15 1.00 51.33
N GLU A 46 -14.90 1.47 51.26
CA GLU A 46 -14.57 2.87 51.04
C GLU A 46 -13.57 3.04 49.87
N PRO A 47 -14.00 2.95 48.60
CA PRO A 47 -13.11 2.89 47.43
C PRO A 47 -12.10 4.03 47.29
N ALA A 48 -12.38 5.20 47.87
CA ALA A 48 -11.49 6.37 47.85
C ALA A 48 -10.51 6.42 49.04
N ALA A 49 -10.63 5.53 50.02
CA ALA A 49 -9.80 5.54 51.22
C ALA A 49 -8.34 5.21 50.91
N ARG A 50 -7.43 5.96 51.53
CA ARG A 50 -5.98 5.77 51.42
C ARG A 50 -5.42 5.47 52.80
N TYR A 51 -4.80 4.31 52.95
CA TYR A 51 -4.11 3.91 54.18
C TYR A 51 -2.98 2.93 53.87
N ASP A 52 -1.96 2.95 54.72
CA ASP A 52 -0.84 2.01 54.64
C ASP A 52 -1.31 0.60 55.01
N LEU A 53 -0.83 -0.39 54.28
CA LEU A 53 -1.13 -1.79 54.54
C LEU A 53 -0.29 -2.28 55.71
N PRO A 54 -0.84 -3.16 56.57
CA PRO A 54 -0.07 -3.74 57.67
C PRO A 54 1.14 -4.55 57.21
N GLN A 55 1.06 -5.11 56.00
CA GLN A 55 2.13 -5.81 55.31
C GLN A 55 2.06 -5.51 53.81
N PRO A 56 3.20 -5.29 53.13
CA PRO A 56 3.23 -5.13 51.69
C PRO A 56 2.66 -6.35 50.97
N VAL A 57 1.91 -6.11 49.89
CA VAL A 57 1.34 -7.16 49.05
C VAL A 57 2.19 -7.30 47.80
N GLN A 58 2.84 -8.45 47.63
CA GLN A 58 3.51 -8.79 46.37
C GLN A 58 2.49 -9.11 45.28
N VAL A 59 2.65 -8.47 44.13
CA VAL A 59 1.80 -8.63 42.95
C VAL A 59 2.65 -9.05 41.76
N LEU A 60 2.26 -10.15 41.13
CA LEU A 60 2.87 -10.70 39.93
C LEU A 60 1.96 -10.45 38.72
N VAL A 61 2.55 -9.88 37.67
CA VAL A 61 1.90 -9.62 36.38
C VAL A 61 2.52 -10.49 35.31
N THR A 62 1.66 -11.17 34.57
CA THR A 62 2.05 -12.08 33.48
C THR A 62 1.14 -11.84 32.28
N GLY A 63 1.65 -12.00 31.07
CA GLY A 63 0.87 -11.91 29.84
C GLY A 63 1.56 -12.64 28.70
N GLU A 64 0.84 -12.84 27.60
CA GLU A 64 1.37 -13.40 26.35
C GLU A 64 2.11 -12.30 25.56
N VAL A 65 3.20 -11.81 26.14
CA VAL A 65 4.01 -10.69 25.64
C VAL A 65 5.50 -11.00 25.84
N ASP A 66 6.37 -10.32 25.10
CA ASP A 66 7.82 -10.55 25.17
C ASP A 66 8.42 -10.02 26.49
N ARG A 67 7.86 -8.94 27.03
CA ARG A 67 8.34 -8.31 28.27
C ARG A 67 7.22 -7.70 29.09
N VAL A 68 7.33 -7.86 30.41
CA VAL A 68 6.52 -7.19 31.43
C VAL A 68 7.47 -6.50 32.40
N SER A 69 7.30 -5.19 32.62
CA SER A 69 8.20 -4.40 33.46
C SER A 69 7.46 -3.35 34.30
N PRO A 70 7.48 -3.43 35.64
CA PRO A 70 7.94 -4.58 36.42
C PRO A 70 6.95 -5.75 36.29
N HIS A 71 7.47 -6.99 36.29
CA HIS A 71 6.62 -8.19 36.35
C HIS A 71 6.25 -8.58 37.78
N LEU A 72 7.06 -8.19 38.77
CA LEU A 72 6.81 -8.40 40.19
C LEU A 72 7.07 -7.08 40.92
N PHE A 73 6.12 -6.66 41.77
CA PHE A 73 6.24 -5.43 42.57
C PHE A 73 5.42 -5.54 43.86
N GLU A 74 5.58 -4.56 44.75
CA GLU A 74 4.90 -4.51 46.04
C GLU A 74 3.96 -3.32 46.12
N LEU A 75 2.79 -3.54 46.72
CA LEU A 75 1.85 -2.50 47.10
C LEU A 75 1.91 -2.32 48.60
N GLU A 76 2.26 -1.11 49.05
CA GLU A 76 2.37 -0.76 50.47
C GLU A 76 1.14 0.02 50.98
N ARG A 77 0.32 0.57 50.08
CA ARG A 77 -0.78 1.47 50.40
C ARG A 77 -1.97 1.27 49.47
N THR A 78 -3.19 1.43 49.98
CA THR A 78 -4.39 1.46 49.13
C THR A 78 -4.44 2.71 48.24
N ASN A 79 -5.02 2.58 47.05
CA ASN A 79 -5.13 3.67 46.06
C ASN A 79 -3.77 4.31 45.67
N ALA A 80 -2.68 3.58 45.85
CA ALA A 80 -1.36 3.89 45.31
C ALA A 80 -1.14 3.10 44.02
N TRP A 81 -1.05 3.82 42.91
CA TRP A 81 -0.94 3.23 41.58
C TRP A 81 0.49 2.84 41.24
N SER A 82 0.66 1.62 40.77
CA SER A 82 1.90 1.14 40.15
C SER A 82 1.71 1.06 38.63
N THR A 83 2.71 1.49 37.87
CA THR A 83 2.70 1.45 36.39
C THR A 83 3.47 0.23 35.90
N ILE A 84 2.82 -0.55 35.02
CA ILE A 84 3.37 -1.77 34.43
C ILE A 84 3.41 -1.57 32.92
N GLY A 85 4.61 -1.62 32.35
CA GLY A 85 4.85 -1.65 30.91
C GLY A 85 4.75 -3.07 30.37
N LEU A 86 4.11 -3.20 29.21
CA LEU A 86 4.00 -4.44 28.45
C LEU A 86 4.56 -4.20 27.05
N GLU A 87 5.42 -5.08 26.56
CA GLU A 87 6.01 -4.97 25.21
C GLU A 87 5.91 -6.32 24.48
N ALA A 88 5.51 -6.29 23.20
CA ALA A 88 5.45 -7.47 22.34
C ALA A 88 5.80 -7.12 20.89
N SER A 89 6.67 -7.89 20.25
CA SER A 89 7.03 -7.78 18.84
C SER A 89 5.91 -8.28 17.91
N THR A 90 5.22 -9.35 18.32
CA THR A 90 4.04 -9.89 17.64
C THR A 90 2.89 -10.00 18.62
N VAL A 91 1.72 -9.48 18.24
CA VAL A 91 0.57 -9.39 19.14
C VAL A 91 -0.72 -9.82 18.43
N SER A 92 -1.47 -10.72 19.07
CA SER A 92 -2.83 -11.11 18.70
C SER A 92 -3.81 -9.95 18.91
N GLU A 93 -4.99 -9.95 18.28
CA GLU A 93 -5.96 -8.84 18.42
C GLU A 93 -6.35 -8.50 19.87
N ARG A 94 -6.31 -9.51 20.75
CA ARG A 94 -6.54 -9.37 22.19
C ARG A 94 -5.50 -10.14 22.97
N VAL A 95 -4.92 -9.49 23.99
CA VAL A 95 -3.89 -10.07 24.84
C VAL A 95 -4.42 -10.25 26.25
N PRO A 96 -4.44 -11.49 26.79
CA PRO A 96 -4.76 -11.71 28.19
C PRO A 96 -3.56 -11.31 29.07
N VAL A 97 -3.80 -10.45 30.05
CA VAL A 97 -2.84 -10.08 31.10
C VAL A 97 -3.42 -10.45 32.44
N LYS A 98 -2.72 -11.31 33.18
CA LYS A 98 -3.09 -11.76 34.51
C LYS A 98 -2.28 -11.03 35.56
N ILE A 99 -2.97 -10.42 36.50
CA ILE A 99 -2.45 -9.71 37.66
C ILE A 99 -2.87 -10.49 38.89
N ARG A 100 -1.93 -11.06 39.64
CA ARG A 100 -2.24 -11.88 40.81
C ARG A 100 -1.42 -11.45 42.01
N PRO A 101 -2.02 -11.28 43.19
CA PRO A 101 -1.26 -11.12 44.42
C PRO A 101 -0.72 -12.49 44.85
N ALA A 102 0.37 -12.52 45.61
CA ALA A 102 0.98 -13.77 46.08
C ALA A 102 0.02 -14.67 46.88
N ILE A 103 -1.00 -14.07 47.50
CA ILE A 103 -1.95 -14.74 48.40
C ILE A 103 -3.28 -15.14 47.74
N ASP A 104 -3.51 -14.80 46.46
CA ASP A 104 -4.72 -15.16 45.72
C ASP A 104 -4.37 -15.66 44.30
N PRO A 105 -4.50 -16.97 44.03
CA PRO A 105 -4.13 -17.53 42.73
C PRO A 105 -5.10 -17.19 41.58
N VAL A 106 -6.32 -16.72 41.89
CA VAL A 106 -7.33 -16.35 40.88
C VAL A 106 -6.90 -15.05 40.20
N GLY A 107 -6.67 -14.01 41.01
CA GLY A 107 -6.25 -12.69 40.52
C GLY A 107 -7.25 -12.02 39.59
N LEU A 108 -6.79 -10.97 38.91
CA LEU A 108 -7.52 -10.21 37.91
C LEU A 108 -6.98 -10.54 36.52
N VAL A 109 -7.87 -10.75 35.54
CA VAL A 109 -7.50 -10.96 34.13
C VAL A 109 -8.03 -9.79 33.31
N LEU A 110 -7.13 -9.02 32.73
CA LEU A 110 -7.42 -7.97 31.77
C LEU A 110 -7.28 -8.53 30.35
N ARG A 111 -8.14 -8.07 29.44
CA ARG A 111 -8.01 -8.31 28.00
C ARG A 111 -7.69 -6.98 27.34
N LEU A 112 -6.46 -6.81 26.89
CA LEU A 112 -6.03 -5.60 26.19
C LEU A 112 -6.26 -5.76 24.70
N ASP A 113 -6.96 -4.81 24.09
CA ASP A 113 -7.10 -4.74 22.65
C ASP A 113 -5.82 -4.17 22.01
N VAL A 114 -5.58 -4.51 20.74
CA VAL A 114 -4.50 -3.94 19.93
C VAL A 114 -5.05 -2.89 18.99
N ILE A 115 -4.63 -1.64 19.19
CA ILE A 115 -5.00 -0.51 18.35
C ILE A 115 -3.96 -0.41 17.23
N ARG A 116 -4.35 -0.86 16.03
CA ARG A 116 -3.50 -0.80 14.84
C ARG A 116 -3.74 0.52 14.09
N PRO A 117 -2.68 1.16 13.58
CA PRO A 117 -2.80 2.16 12.51
C PRO A 117 -3.55 1.56 11.32
N HIS A 118 -4.15 2.39 10.48
CA HIS A 118 -4.76 1.93 9.24
C HIS A 118 -4.11 2.60 8.03
N LEU A 119 -4.07 1.86 6.92
CA LEU A 119 -3.66 2.39 5.64
C LEU A 119 -4.89 2.73 4.82
N ASP A 120 -4.93 3.94 4.28
CA ASP A 120 -5.91 4.37 3.30
C ASP A 120 -5.30 4.37 1.91
N VAL A 121 -6.03 3.84 0.96
CA VAL A 121 -5.64 3.83 -0.45
C VAL A 121 -6.65 4.69 -1.20
N THR A 122 -6.16 5.70 -1.91
CA THR A 122 -6.99 6.56 -2.75
C THR A 122 -6.44 6.59 -4.16
N LEU A 123 -7.35 6.66 -5.13
CA LEU A 123 -7.03 6.66 -6.56
C LEU A 123 -7.42 8.00 -7.14
N SER A 124 -6.59 8.59 -8.00
CA SER A 124 -6.89 9.88 -8.63
C SER A 124 -8.14 9.85 -9.52
N SER A 125 -8.54 8.66 -9.97
CA SER A 125 -9.79 8.42 -10.69
C SER A 125 -10.38 7.06 -10.30
N SER A 126 -11.72 6.97 -10.26
CA SER A 126 -12.45 5.71 -10.06
C SER A 126 -12.51 4.84 -11.32
N SER A 127 -12.11 5.38 -12.48
CA SER A 127 -12.03 4.63 -13.74
C SER A 127 -10.99 5.18 -14.70
N ILE A 128 -10.33 4.30 -15.46
CA ILE A 128 -9.35 4.64 -16.50
C ILE A 128 -9.54 3.74 -17.72
N GLN A 129 -9.07 4.16 -18.89
CA GLN A 129 -9.08 3.35 -20.10
C GLN A 129 -8.17 2.13 -19.96
N GLY A 130 -8.71 0.97 -20.35
CA GLY A 130 -8.05 -0.32 -20.28
C GLY A 130 -6.89 -0.49 -21.25
N PHE A 131 -6.33 -1.71 -21.29
CA PHE A 131 -5.29 -2.13 -22.24
C PHE A 131 -3.99 -1.30 -22.22
N GLY A 132 -3.66 -0.67 -21.08
CA GLY A 132 -2.42 0.09 -20.91
C GLY A 132 -2.45 1.47 -21.56
N LEU A 133 -3.64 1.97 -21.91
CA LEU A 133 -3.82 3.28 -22.54
C LEU A 133 -3.79 4.43 -21.54
N GLU A 134 -4.12 4.16 -20.27
CA GLU A 134 -4.24 5.17 -19.24
C GLU A 134 -3.72 4.63 -17.90
N SER A 135 -3.35 5.57 -17.04
CA SER A 135 -2.86 5.32 -15.69
C SER A 135 -3.62 6.17 -14.68
N ALA A 136 -3.67 5.72 -13.44
CA ALA A 136 -4.15 6.50 -12.30
C ALA A 136 -3.04 6.61 -11.24
N ASP A 137 -3.02 7.72 -10.51
CA ASP A 137 -2.16 7.85 -9.34
C ASP A 137 -2.81 7.10 -8.19
N VAL A 138 -2.00 6.30 -7.49
CA VAL A 138 -2.36 5.63 -6.26
C VAL A 138 -1.66 6.36 -5.12
N VAL A 139 -2.44 6.90 -4.21
CA VAL A 139 -1.96 7.55 -3.00
C VAL A 139 -2.27 6.66 -1.81
N VAL A 140 -1.24 6.34 -1.05
CA VAL A 140 -1.38 5.62 0.22
C VAL A 140 -1.11 6.59 1.37
N ARG A 141 -2.00 6.59 2.36
CA ARG A 141 -1.86 7.37 3.59
C ARG A 141 -1.88 6.44 4.80
N ALA A 142 -0.97 6.62 5.73
CA ALA A 142 -0.96 5.90 6.99
C ALA A 142 -1.55 6.79 8.10
N GLU A 143 -2.66 6.35 8.68
CA GLU A 143 -3.35 7.05 9.76
C GLU A 143 -3.09 6.36 11.11
N GLY A 144 -2.68 7.16 12.11
CA GLY A 144 -2.38 6.68 13.46
C GLY A 144 -1.02 5.98 13.60
N LEU A 145 -0.18 6.02 12.57
CA LEU A 145 1.18 5.47 12.59
C LEU A 145 2.16 6.51 13.17
N PRO A 146 2.83 6.23 14.30
CA PRO A 146 3.85 7.13 14.83
C PRO A 146 5.11 7.09 13.95
N ASN A 147 5.74 8.26 13.76
CA ASN A 147 6.95 8.43 12.95
C ASN A 147 6.87 7.69 11.60
N PRO A 148 5.95 8.09 10.70
CA PRO A 148 5.72 7.34 9.48
C PRO A 148 6.87 7.46 8.47
N ALA A 149 7.71 8.49 8.57
CA ALA A 149 8.82 8.74 7.65
C ALA A 149 9.74 7.51 7.52
N GLY A 150 10.02 7.11 6.28
CA GLY A 150 10.93 6.01 5.98
C GLY A 150 10.33 4.61 6.14
N GLN A 151 9.08 4.49 6.63
CA GLN A 151 8.42 3.21 6.71
C GLN A 151 8.00 2.71 5.32
N VAL A 152 8.15 1.41 5.09
CA VAL A 152 7.85 0.77 3.80
C VAL A 152 6.45 0.15 3.84
N VAL A 153 5.63 0.52 2.87
CA VAL A 153 4.33 -0.07 2.60
C VAL A 153 4.41 -0.83 1.27
N VAL A 154 3.84 -2.04 1.24
CA VAL A 154 3.75 -2.88 0.05
C VAL A 154 2.37 -2.74 -0.56
N LEU A 155 2.33 -2.44 -1.85
CA LEU A 155 1.12 -2.29 -2.65
C LEU A 155 1.00 -3.45 -3.62
N SER A 156 -0.22 -3.98 -3.75
CA SER A 156 -0.57 -5.04 -4.70
C SER A 156 -1.81 -4.63 -5.49
N ALA A 157 -1.90 -5.09 -6.73
CA ALA A 157 -3.08 -4.95 -7.57
C ALA A 157 -3.38 -6.28 -8.26
N ASP A 158 -4.66 -6.67 -8.30
CA ASP A 158 -5.07 -7.95 -8.93
C ASP A 158 -4.75 -7.98 -10.43
N ARG A 159 -4.77 -6.80 -11.08
CA ARG A 159 -4.42 -6.55 -12.47
C ARG A 159 -3.82 -5.14 -12.61
N GLY A 160 -3.22 -4.87 -13.76
CA GLY A 160 -2.52 -3.63 -14.04
C GLY A 160 -1.05 -3.74 -13.69
N ARG A 161 -0.30 -2.68 -13.98
CA ARG A 161 1.12 -2.57 -13.64
C ARG A 161 1.33 -1.37 -12.76
N LEU A 162 1.76 -1.62 -11.53
CA LEU A 162 2.24 -0.58 -10.63
C LEU A 162 3.67 -0.16 -11.03
N SER A 163 3.92 1.14 -11.08
CA SER A 163 5.27 1.67 -11.33
C SER A 163 6.23 1.34 -10.18
N LYS A 164 5.72 1.32 -8.95
CA LYS A 164 6.38 0.83 -7.74
C LYS A 164 5.40 0.05 -6.88
N THR A 165 5.83 -1.10 -6.38
CA THR A 165 5.07 -1.94 -5.42
C THR A 165 5.51 -1.70 -3.98
N GLU A 166 6.73 -1.20 -3.76
CA GLU A 166 7.23 -0.80 -2.44
C GLU A 166 7.28 0.72 -2.37
N LEU A 167 6.56 1.27 -1.40
CA LEU A 167 6.39 2.70 -1.21
C LEU A 167 6.97 3.10 0.13
N VAL A 168 7.85 4.10 0.13
CA VAL A 168 8.41 4.70 1.34
C VAL A 168 7.54 5.89 1.71
N LEU A 169 6.98 5.85 2.92
CA LEU A 169 6.16 6.94 3.45
C LEU A 169 7.01 8.18 3.79
N ASP A 170 6.44 9.35 3.55
CA ASP A 170 7.02 10.64 3.94
C ASP A 170 6.73 11.00 5.41
N GLU A 171 7.14 12.21 5.82
CA GLU A 171 6.91 12.74 7.19
C GLU A 171 5.43 12.82 7.58
N HIS A 172 4.53 12.92 6.61
CA HIS A 172 3.08 12.99 6.80
C HIS A 172 2.41 11.62 6.65
N GLY A 173 3.20 10.56 6.47
CA GLY A 173 2.70 9.21 6.24
C GLY A 173 2.03 9.03 4.89
N VAL A 174 2.47 9.76 3.88
CA VAL A 174 1.94 9.66 2.51
C VAL A 174 2.99 9.09 1.58
N ALA A 175 2.56 8.23 0.66
CA ALA A 175 3.35 7.82 -0.49
C ALA A 175 2.49 7.69 -1.75
N MET A 176 3.13 7.82 -2.91
CA MET A 176 2.43 7.79 -4.20
C MET A 176 3.13 6.86 -5.19
N THR A 177 2.33 6.23 -6.05
CA THR A 177 2.77 5.45 -7.20
C THR A 177 1.74 5.56 -8.32
N GLU A 178 2.05 5.01 -9.49
CA GLU A 178 1.18 5.04 -10.65
C GLU A 178 0.72 3.61 -10.97
N LEU A 179 -0.58 3.43 -11.21
CA LEU A 179 -1.18 2.19 -11.69
C LEU A 179 -1.55 2.35 -13.16
N ARG A 180 -0.85 1.63 -14.04
CA ARG A 180 -1.19 1.53 -15.45
C ARG A 180 -2.18 0.40 -15.70
N SER A 181 -3.20 0.65 -16.51
CA SER A 181 -4.23 -0.35 -16.78
C SER A 181 -3.70 -1.59 -17.52
N SER A 182 -4.38 -2.73 -17.35
CA SER A 182 -4.15 -3.93 -18.15
C SER A 182 -5.46 -4.67 -18.38
N GLY A 183 -5.89 -4.80 -19.63
CA GLY A 183 -7.20 -5.37 -19.95
C GLY A 183 -8.36 -4.48 -19.49
N THR A 184 -9.49 -5.08 -19.12
CA THR A 184 -10.74 -4.39 -18.73
C THR A 184 -11.42 -5.03 -17.51
N GLY A 185 -12.28 -4.27 -16.84
CA GLY A 185 -13.07 -4.68 -15.69
C GLY A 185 -12.57 -4.10 -14.36
N MET A 186 -13.20 -4.53 -13.27
CA MET A 186 -12.85 -4.09 -11.92
C MET A 186 -11.49 -4.62 -11.48
N VAL A 187 -10.71 -3.76 -10.84
CA VAL A 187 -9.40 -4.09 -10.27
C VAL A 187 -9.37 -3.60 -8.83
N ARG A 188 -8.87 -4.46 -7.94
CA ARG A 188 -8.62 -4.13 -6.55
C ARG A 188 -7.16 -3.75 -6.37
N VAL A 189 -6.93 -2.70 -5.61
CA VAL A 189 -5.61 -2.27 -5.13
C VAL A 189 -5.61 -2.40 -3.61
N VAL A 190 -4.58 -3.04 -3.06
CA VAL A 190 -4.46 -3.31 -1.62
C VAL A 190 -3.09 -2.87 -1.12
N ALA A 191 -3.06 -2.16 0.00
CA ALA A 191 -1.85 -1.74 0.69
C ALA A 191 -1.66 -2.53 2.00
N TYR A 192 -0.42 -2.94 2.25
CA TYR A 192 0.01 -3.69 3.42
C TYR A 192 1.20 -2.99 4.06
N GLY A 193 1.18 -2.81 5.38
CA GLY A 193 2.27 -2.18 6.11
C GLY A 193 2.60 -2.97 7.38
N PRO A 194 3.83 -2.85 7.90
CA PRO A 194 4.18 -3.43 9.18
C PRO A 194 3.25 -2.86 10.26
N ALA A 195 2.61 -3.76 11.03
CA ALA A 195 1.75 -3.44 12.17
C ALA A 195 0.45 -2.64 11.89
N ALA A 196 0.23 -2.14 10.67
CA ALA A 196 -0.99 -1.47 10.23
C ALA A 196 -2.03 -2.45 9.67
N SER A 197 -3.32 -2.10 9.78
CA SER A 197 -4.38 -2.78 9.04
C SER A 197 -4.32 -2.41 7.55
N SER A 198 -4.67 -3.36 6.68
CA SER A 198 -4.58 -3.19 5.23
C SER A 198 -5.65 -2.25 4.68
N GLY A 199 -5.24 -1.34 3.80
CA GLY A 199 -6.14 -0.50 3.00
C GLY A 199 -6.50 -1.14 1.68
N LYS A 200 -7.72 -0.89 1.18
CA LYS A 200 -8.16 -1.41 -0.12
C LYS A 200 -9.03 -0.39 -0.86
N GLU A 201 -8.83 -0.31 -2.17
CA GLU A 201 -9.61 0.56 -3.06
C GLU A 201 -9.86 -0.15 -4.40
N GLN A 202 -10.86 0.32 -5.15
CA GLN A 202 -11.25 -0.28 -6.44
C GLN A 202 -11.23 0.74 -7.57
N ILE A 203 -10.81 0.27 -8.75
CA ILE A 203 -10.82 1.05 -9.99
C ILE A 203 -11.36 0.21 -11.14
N TRP A 204 -12.08 0.87 -12.06
CA TRP A 204 -12.60 0.21 -13.24
C TRP A 204 -11.76 0.49 -14.49
N PHE A 205 -11.26 -0.57 -15.14
CA PHE A 205 -10.62 -0.47 -16.44
C PHE A 205 -11.68 -0.54 -17.55
N GLN A 206 -11.91 0.59 -18.21
CA GLN A 206 -12.95 0.74 -19.21
C GLN A 206 -12.53 0.19 -20.57
N TRP A 207 -13.50 -0.28 -21.34
CA TRP A 207 -13.30 -0.54 -22.76
C TRP A 207 -12.97 0.77 -23.48
N PRO A 208 -11.90 0.82 -24.29
CA PRO A 208 -11.35 2.06 -24.82
C PRO A 208 -12.10 2.53 -26.08
N LEU A 209 -13.43 2.60 -26.02
CA LEU A 209 -14.28 2.96 -27.16
C LEU A 209 -13.92 4.33 -27.73
N ARG A 210 -13.62 5.30 -26.86
CA ARG A 210 -13.22 6.66 -27.27
C ARG A 210 -11.91 6.66 -28.05
N PHE A 211 -10.91 5.92 -27.57
CA PHE A 211 -9.66 5.70 -28.28
C PHE A 211 -9.88 5.02 -29.64
N LEU A 212 -10.69 3.97 -29.70
CA LEU A 212 -10.98 3.25 -30.95
C LEU A 212 -11.65 4.18 -31.98
N LEU A 213 -12.64 4.97 -31.56
CA LEU A 213 -13.32 5.93 -32.43
C LEU A 213 -12.35 7.01 -32.92
N ALA A 214 -11.56 7.60 -32.03
CA ALA A 214 -10.58 8.63 -32.40
C ALA A 214 -9.54 8.10 -33.40
N ALA A 215 -8.99 6.90 -33.15
CA ALA A 215 -8.05 6.26 -34.05
C ALA A 215 -8.67 5.94 -35.42
N THR A 216 -9.92 5.48 -35.45
CA THR A 216 -10.63 5.17 -36.68
C THR A 216 -10.89 6.42 -37.52
N ILE A 217 -11.44 7.48 -36.91
CA ILE A 217 -11.72 8.74 -37.61
C ILE A 217 -10.41 9.38 -38.09
N GLY A 218 -9.37 9.39 -37.26
CA GLY A 218 -8.05 9.88 -37.63
C GLY A 218 -7.48 9.11 -38.82
N GLY A 219 -7.52 7.78 -38.78
CA GLY A 219 -7.09 6.92 -39.87
C GLY A 219 -7.86 7.15 -41.18
N VAL A 220 -9.18 7.31 -41.11
CA VAL A 220 -10.01 7.63 -42.29
C VAL A 220 -9.60 8.97 -42.89
N ILE A 221 -9.50 10.02 -42.06
CA ILE A 221 -9.14 11.36 -42.53
C ILE A 221 -7.73 11.39 -43.12
N GLY A 222 -6.76 10.74 -42.46
CA GLY A 222 -5.40 10.64 -42.96
C GLY A 222 -5.30 9.90 -44.30
N ALA A 223 -6.07 8.83 -44.47
CA ALA A 223 -6.14 8.09 -45.73
C ALA A 223 -6.75 8.94 -46.86
N LEU A 224 -7.88 9.60 -46.60
CA LEU A 224 -8.52 10.50 -47.58
C LEU A 224 -7.58 11.64 -47.98
N ALA A 225 -6.92 12.28 -47.01
CA ALA A 225 -5.95 13.35 -47.27
C ALA A 225 -4.74 12.86 -48.09
N GLY A 226 -4.30 11.61 -47.86
CA GLY A 226 -3.26 10.96 -48.65
C GLY A 226 -3.68 10.76 -50.11
N GLU A 227 -4.92 10.32 -50.34
CA GLU A 227 -5.46 10.10 -51.69
C GLU A 227 -5.67 11.41 -52.47
N LEU A 228 -6.12 12.46 -51.76
CA LEU A 228 -6.16 13.83 -52.26
C LEU A 228 -4.80 14.31 -52.76
N ARG A 229 -3.73 14.08 -51.99
CA ARG A 229 -2.35 14.45 -52.36
C ARG A 229 -1.82 13.68 -53.56
N ARG A 230 -2.25 12.43 -53.76
CA ARG A 230 -1.84 11.58 -54.89
C ARG A 230 -2.59 11.90 -56.18
N GLY A 231 -3.50 12.88 -56.17
CA GLY A 231 -4.26 13.32 -57.35
C GLY A 231 -5.43 12.41 -57.73
N GLY A 232 -5.83 11.48 -56.84
CA GLY A 232 -6.77 10.40 -57.13
C GLY A 232 -8.27 10.76 -57.12
N LEU A 233 -8.65 11.94 -56.63
CA LEU A 233 -10.07 12.32 -56.52
C LEU A 233 -10.80 12.62 -57.86
N ARG A 234 -10.12 12.54 -59.01
CA ARG A 234 -10.72 12.86 -60.32
C ARG A 234 -11.36 11.67 -61.05
N GLY A 235 -11.36 10.47 -60.46
CA GLY A 235 -11.96 9.26 -61.05
C GLY A 235 -13.19 8.74 -60.30
N LYS A 236 -14.05 7.97 -60.99
CA LYS A 236 -15.21 7.26 -60.38
C LYS A 236 -14.78 6.47 -59.14
N PRO A 237 -15.60 6.42 -58.07
CA PRO A 237 -15.28 5.64 -56.88
C PRO A 237 -15.10 4.17 -57.26
N SER A 238 -13.85 3.75 -57.29
CA SER A 238 -13.43 2.37 -57.51
C SER A 238 -13.31 1.68 -56.15
N ASN A 239 -13.51 0.36 -56.09
CA ASN A 239 -13.20 -0.46 -54.91
C ASN A 239 -11.78 -0.20 -54.36
N ARG A 240 -10.85 0.34 -55.17
CA ARG A 240 -9.52 0.77 -54.74
C ARG A 240 -9.57 1.83 -53.62
N VAL A 241 -10.46 2.81 -53.69
CA VAL A 241 -10.58 3.86 -52.66
C VAL A 241 -11.00 3.26 -51.31
N ALA A 242 -11.92 2.29 -51.32
CA ALA A 242 -12.33 1.60 -50.10
C ALA A 242 -11.19 0.77 -49.49
N LEU A 243 -10.39 0.09 -50.34
CA LEU A 243 -9.20 -0.65 -49.89
C LEU A 243 -8.11 0.27 -49.35
N ASP A 244 -7.91 1.44 -49.96
CA ASP A 244 -6.92 2.43 -49.51
C ASP A 244 -7.32 3.08 -48.18
N VAL A 245 -8.62 3.38 -47.99
CA VAL A 245 -9.15 3.86 -46.70
C VAL A 245 -9.01 2.79 -45.63
N LEU A 246 -9.34 1.53 -45.93
CA LEU A 246 -9.15 0.42 -44.98
C LEU A 246 -7.68 0.25 -44.62
N GLY A 247 -6.78 0.30 -45.60
CA GLY A 247 -5.33 0.24 -45.39
C GLY A 247 -4.82 1.39 -44.52
N GLY A 248 -5.30 2.62 -44.76
CA GLY A 248 -4.96 3.79 -43.96
C GLY A 248 -5.48 3.72 -42.53
N VAL A 249 -6.71 3.23 -42.31
CA VAL A 249 -7.26 2.98 -40.96
C VAL A 249 -6.42 1.96 -40.21
N LEU A 250 -6.09 0.82 -40.85
CA LEU A 250 -5.26 -0.21 -40.22
C LEU A 250 -3.87 0.31 -39.89
N LEU A 251 -3.23 1.03 -40.81
CA LEU A 251 -1.90 1.62 -40.58
C LEU A 251 -1.94 2.66 -39.45
N GLY A 252 -2.91 3.58 -39.48
CA GLY A 252 -3.12 4.56 -38.42
C GLY A 252 -3.34 3.89 -37.07
N PHE A 253 -4.14 2.83 -37.02
CA PHE A 253 -4.38 2.06 -35.81
C PHE A 253 -3.09 1.41 -35.25
N VAL A 254 -2.31 0.75 -36.11
CA VAL A 254 -1.04 0.12 -35.71
C VAL A 254 -0.05 1.16 -35.17
N VAL A 255 0.06 2.32 -35.83
CA VAL A 255 0.94 3.41 -35.38
C VAL A 255 0.50 3.94 -34.01
N THR A 256 -0.80 4.13 -33.79
CA THR A 256 -1.33 4.59 -32.51
C THR A 256 -1.17 3.56 -31.39
N VAL A 257 -1.39 2.28 -31.66
CA VAL A 257 -1.16 1.21 -30.68
C VAL A 257 0.32 1.11 -30.31
N ALA A 258 1.22 1.16 -31.30
CA ALA A 258 2.66 1.16 -31.05
C ALA A 258 3.09 2.37 -30.22
N TYR A 259 2.56 3.56 -30.51
CA TYR A 259 2.78 4.74 -29.67
C TYR A 259 2.27 4.55 -28.23
N ALA A 260 1.06 4.03 -28.06
CA ALA A 260 0.49 3.79 -26.73
C ALA A 260 1.28 2.74 -25.92
N ALA A 261 1.87 1.76 -26.60
CA ALA A 261 2.80 0.79 -26.03
C ALA A 261 4.18 1.39 -25.67
N GLY A 262 4.41 2.68 -25.95
CA GLY A 262 5.67 3.37 -25.68
C GLY A 262 6.74 3.19 -26.76
N VAL A 263 6.37 2.70 -27.94
CA VAL A 263 7.28 2.66 -29.09
C VAL A 263 7.42 4.07 -29.66
N SER A 264 8.61 4.65 -29.54
CA SER A 264 8.94 5.94 -30.15
C SER A 264 9.02 5.81 -31.67
N LEU A 265 7.89 5.92 -32.34
CA LEU A 265 7.84 5.94 -33.80
C LEU A 265 8.14 7.34 -34.38
N LEU A 266 7.94 8.40 -33.58
CA LEU A 266 8.24 9.78 -33.92
C LEU A 266 9.44 10.26 -33.10
N ALA A 267 10.30 11.08 -33.70
CA ALA A 267 11.38 11.79 -33.00
C ALA A 267 10.87 12.97 -32.15
N LEU A 268 9.58 12.96 -31.80
CA LEU A 268 8.91 13.99 -31.01
C LEU A 268 8.61 13.40 -29.63
N GLU A 269 9.03 14.11 -28.58
CA GLU A 269 8.60 13.84 -27.21
C GLU A 269 7.14 14.25 -27.07
N ILE A 270 6.24 13.32 -27.39
CA ILE A 270 4.81 13.54 -27.20
C ILE A 270 4.46 13.05 -25.78
N PRO A 271 3.73 13.85 -24.98
CA PRO A 271 3.33 13.43 -23.64
C PRO A 271 2.49 12.16 -23.68
N ARG A 272 2.80 11.22 -22.78
CA ARG A 272 2.09 9.93 -22.64
C ARG A 272 0.63 10.08 -22.17
N THR A 273 0.27 11.26 -21.66
CA THR A 273 -1.07 11.68 -21.23
C THR A 273 -1.80 12.44 -22.33
N GLY A 274 -1.71 11.96 -23.58
CA GLY A 274 -2.48 12.54 -24.67
C GLY A 274 -3.90 11.99 -24.72
N GLY A 275 -4.88 12.87 -24.57
CA GLY A 275 -6.29 12.53 -24.78
C GLY A 275 -6.62 12.11 -26.21
N GLU A 276 -7.89 11.95 -26.53
CA GLU A 276 -8.40 11.45 -27.81
C GLU A 276 -7.88 12.25 -29.01
N ALA A 277 -7.63 13.56 -28.84
CA ALA A 277 -7.07 14.42 -29.87
C ALA A 277 -5.67 13.97 -30.32
N LEU A 278 -4.84 13.46 -29.40
CA LEU A 278 -3.53 12.95 -29.74
C LEU A 278 -3.63 11.64 -30.52
N VAL A 279 -4.48 10.72 -30.05
CA VAL A 279 -4.78 9.43 -30.69
C VAL A 279 -5.23 9.64 -32.13
N PHE A 280 -6.17 10.57 -32.33
CA PHE A 280 -6.64 11.01 -33.63
C PHE A 280 -5.50 11.52 -34.51
N THR A 281 -4.66 12.42 -33.98
CA THR A 281 -3.57 13.06 -34.72
C THR A 281 -2.53 12.02 -35.16
N ILE A 282 -2.12 11.13 -34.25
CA ILE A 282 -1.16 10.06 -34.55
C ILE A 282 -1.71 9.11 -35.60
N ALA A 283 -2.99 8.71 -35.48
CA ALA A 283 -3.64 7.86 -36.47
C ALA A 283 -3.70 8.54 -37.85
N ALA A 284 -4.06 9.82 -37.90
CA ALA A 284 -4.12 10.60 -39.14
C ALA A 284 -2.74 10.76 -39.79
N LEU A 285 -1.70 11.09 -39.02
CA LEU A 285 -0.33 11.22 -39.52
C LEU A 285 0.22 9.87 -40.02
N GLY A 286 -0.06 8.79 -39.29
CA GLY A 286 0.31 7.42 -39.68
C GLY A 286 -0.35 7.01 -40.99
N ALA A 287 -1.67 7.22 -41.11
CA ALA A 287 -2.42 6.91 -42.33
C ALA A 287 -2.00 7.77 -43.54
N LEU A 288 -1.60 9.02 -43.31
CA LEU A 288 -1.08 9.93 -44.34
C LEU A 288 0.28 9.46 -44.90
N GLY A 289 0.96 8.52 -44.24
CA GLY A 289 2.25 8.01 -44.66
C GLY A 289 3.38 9.04 -44.52
N ILE A 290 3.22 10.04 -43.62
CA ILE A 290 4.33 10.90 -43.24
C ILE A 290 5.38 9.99 -42.60
N ALA A 291 6.52 9.80 -43.27
CA ALA A 291 7.52 8.80 -42.92
C ALA A 291 7.94 8.93 -41.44
N LEU A 292 7.39 8.05 -40.61
CA LEU A 292 7.89 7.80 -39.27
C LEU A 292 9.24 7.08 -39.43
N LYS A 293 10.35 7.79 -39.25
CA LYS A 293 11.66 7.15 -39.12
C LYS A 293 11.67 6.37 -37.80
N VAL A 294 11.39 5.08 -37.88
CA VAL A 294 11.44 4.17 -36.74
C VAL A 294 12.89 4.01 -36.31
N LYS A 295 13.24 4.52 -35.11
CA LYS A 295 14.52 4.21 -34.47
C LYS A 295 14.26 3.04 -33.53
N LEU A 296 14.53 1.82 -34.01
CA LEU A 296 14.42 0.62 -33.18
C LEU A 296 15.42 0.72 -32.01
N PRO A 297 15.04 0.37 -30.77
CA PRO A 297 16.01 0.22 -29.70
C PRO A 297 17.00 -0.90 -30.06
N ASN A 298 18.30 -0.64 -29.88
CA ASN A 298 19.35 -1.64 -30.07
C ASN A 298 19.12 -2.82 -29.12
N LEU A 299 18.52 -3.89 -29.64
CA LEU A 299 18.53 -5.22 -29.03
C LEU A 299 19.85 -5.91 -29.40
N THR A 300 20.98 -5.35 -28.97
CA THR A 300 22.28 -6.05 -28.97
C THR A 300 22.77 -6.15 -27.53
N GLY A 301 22.06 -6.99 -26.76
CA GLY A 301 22.63 -7.72 -25.64
C GLY A 301 22.92 -9.16 -26.09
N GLY A 302 23.70 -9.30 -27.17
CA GLY A 302 24.22 -10.59 -27.61
C GLY A 302 25.57 -10.77 -26.94
N GLY A 303 25.64 -11.69 -25.98
CA GLY A 303 26.88 -12.02 -25.28
C GLY A 303 27.98 -12.44 -26.25
N ASP A 304 29.14 -11.83 -26.08
CA ASP A 304 30.39 -12.28 -26.67
C ASP A 304 30.71 -13.68 -26.12
N LEU A 305 30.47 -14.69 -26.95
CA LEU A 305 31.03 -16.04 -26.79
C LEU A 305 31.81 -16.38 -28.07
N SER A 306 33.06 -15.94 -28.11
CA SER A 306 34.13 -16.58 -28.89
C SER A 306 35.43 -16.41 -28.09
N ALA A 307 35.87 -17.43 -27.37
CA ALA A 307 36.70 -18.54 -27.85
C ALA A 307 38.21 -18.17 -27.98
N GLY A 308 38.98 -18.60 -26.97
CA GLY A 308 40.22 -19.32 -27.21
C GLY A 308 41.54 -18.55 -27.10
N GLU A 309 42.04 -18.36 -25.88
CA GLU A 309 43.49 -18.25 -25.66
C GLU A 309 44.05 -19.58 -25.17
N ARG A 310 45.01 -20.09 -25.95
CA ARG A 310 45.71 -21.36 -25.78
C ARG A 310 46.80 -21.20 -24.73
N HIS A 311 46.80 -22.08 -23.73
CA HIS A 311 48.01 -22.35 -22.95
C HIS A 311 48.99 -23.17 -23.80
N GLY A 312 50.16 -22.58 -24.08
CA GLY A 312 51.37 -23.30 -24.46
C GLY A 312 52.23 -23.57 -23.22
N PRO A 313 52.97 -24.70 -23.16
CA PRO A 313 53.78 -25.07 -22.01
C PRO A 313 55.16 -24.39 -22.07
N SER A 314 55.66 -23.94 -20.91
CA SER A 314 57.09 -23.63 -20.75
C SER A 314 57.88 -24.91 -20.47
N PRO A 315 59.02 -25.13 -21.13
CA PRO A 315 59.98 -26.16 -20.76
C PRO A 315 60.96 -25.65 -19.70
N SER A 316 61.43 -26.60 -18.89
CA SER A 316 62.64 -26.63 -18.04
C SER A 316 62.87 -25.47 -17.07
#